data_AF-A0A437K447-F1
#
_entry.id   AF-A0A437K447-F1
#
_cell.length_a   1.000
_cell.length_b   1.000
_cell.length_c   1.000
_cell.angle_alpha   90.00
_cell.angle_beta   90.00
_cell.angle_gamma   90.00
#
_symmetry.space_group_name_H-M   'P 1'
#
loop_
_entity.id
_entity.type
_entity.pdbx_description
1 polymer ?
#
loop_
_entity_poly.entity_id
_entity_poly.type
_entity_poly.pdbx_seq_one_letter_code
_entity_poly.pdbx_strand_id
1 'polypeptide(L)'
;MKLLTLNCHSWQEENQIEKINILHTIQEKSYDMIGLQEVNQLIVEEYIYINVKSSNFAYILLKELEKIGVTEYTLVLGLLNEIKNIYEKGLAILINR
;
A
#
# COMPACT_ATOMS: atom_id res chain seq x y z
N MET A 1 19.85 -7.35 3.62
CA MET A 1 18.81 -6.34 3.84
C MET A 1 18.62 -5.50 2.58
N LYS A 2 17.50 -5.69 1.89
CA LYS A 2 17.04 -4.97 0.70
C LYS A 2 15.84 -4.14 1.10
N LEU A 3 15.91 -2.84 0.83
CA LEU A 3 14.85 -1.90 1.16
C LEU A 3 14.31 -1.28 -0.13
N LEU A 4 13.00 -1.06 -0.17
CA LEU A 4 12.34 -0.26 -1.19
C LEU A 4 11.61 0.89 -0.51
N THR A 5 11.67 2.08 -1.10
CA THR A 5 10.77 3.18 -0.78
C THR A 5 10.04 3.60 -2.04
N LEU A 6 8.73 3.84 -1.92
CA LEU A 6 7.90 4.24 -3.05
C LEU A 6 6.88 5.27 -2.61
N ASN A 7 6.90 6.44 -3.27
CA ASN A 7 5.77 7.35 -3.21
C ASN A 7 4.67 6.83 -4.14
N CYS A 8 3.55 6.44 -3.55
CA CYS A 8 2.47 5.77 -4.25
C CYS A 8 1.56 6.74 -4.98
N HIS A 9 1.49 8.02 -4.59
CA HIS A 9 0.54 9.02 -5.10
C HIS A 9 -0.84 8.40 -5.41
N SER A 10 -1.33 7.60 -4.46
CA SER A 10 -2.36 6.59 -4.75
C SER A 10 -3.72 7.21 -5.01
N TRP A 11 -4.47 6.67 -5.98
CA TRP A 11 -5.80 7.19 -6.40
C TRP A 11 -5.79 8.59 -7.02
N GLN A 12 -4.60 9.11 -7.37
CA GLN A 12 -4.43 10.44 -7.98
C GLN A 12 -3.71 10.37 -9.34
N GLU A 13 -3.49 9.16 -9.87
CA GLU A 13 -2.88 8.91 -11.18
C GLU A 13 -3.92 8.46 -12.21
N GLU A 14 -3.70 8.80 -13.47
CA GLU A 14 -4.52 8.31 -14.59
C GLU A 14 -4.32 6.81 -14.83
N ASN A 15 -3.06 6.33 -14.75
CA ASN A 15 -2.70 4.94 -15.00
C ASN A 15 -2.34 4.18 -13.71
N GLN A 16 -3.22 4.21 -12.72
CA GLN A 16 -3.01 3.52 -11.43
C GLN A 16 -2.68 2.02 -11.60
N ILE A 17 -3.20 1.38 -12.66
CA ILE A 17 -2.96 -0.01 -13.04
C ILE A 17 -1.50 -0.27 -13.45
N GLU A 18 -0.79 0.69 -14.06
CA GLU A 18 0.61 0.50 -14.44
C GLU A 18 1.53 0.35 -13.22
N LYS A 19 1.12 0.86 -12.06
CA LYS A 19 1.82 0.64 -10.79
C LYS A 19 1.77 -0.82 -10.34
N ILE A 20 0.89 -1.66 -10.89
CA ILE A 20 0.87 -3.12 -10.64
C ILE A 20 2.19 -3.79 -11.09
N ASN A 21 2.94 -3.21 -12.04
CA ASN A 21 4.26 -3.72 -12.42
C ASN A 21 5.26 -3.76 -11.25
N ILE A 22 5.04 -2.94 -10.21
CA ILE A 22 5.86 -3.01 -9.00
C ILE A 22 5.73 -4.36 -8.30
N LEU A 23 4.62 -5.08 -8.45
CA LEU A 23 4.39 -6.39 -7.83
C LEU A 23 5.43 -7.41 -8.29
N HIS A 24 5.68 -7.49 -9.61
CA HIS A 24 6.70 -8.37 -10.16
C HIS A 24 8.09 -7.98 -9.67
N THR A 25 8.38 -6.68 -9.58
CA THR A 25 9.65 -6.20 -9.00
C THR A 25 9.77 -6.60 -7.53
N ILE A 26 8.71 -6.46 -6.73
CA ILE A 26 8.69 -6.84 -5.32
C ILE A 26 8.90 -8.35 -5.15
N GLN A 27 8.24 -9.16 -5.97
CA GLN A 27 8.40 -10.62 -6.00
C GLN A 27 9.85 -11.00 -6.33
N GLU A 28 10.36 -10.55 -7.48
CA GLU A 28 11.70 -10.89 -7.98
C GLU A 28 12.81 -10.43 -7.04
N LYS A 29 12.68 -9.22 -6.47
CA LYS A 29 13.73 -8.66 -5.62
C LYS A 29 13.64 -9.15 -4.18
N SER A 30 12.47 -9.58 -3.74
CA SER A 30 12.21 -10.07 -2.38
C SER A 30 12.77 -9.09 -1.34
N TYR A 31 12.23 -7.88 -1.30
CA TYR A 31 12.64 -6.86 -0.34
C TYR A 31 12.37 -7.34 1.10
N ASP A 32 13.23 -6.97 2.04
CA ASP A 32 13.01 -7.26 3.47
C ASP A 32 11.98 -6.27 4.05
N MET A 33 11.95 -5.03 3.53
CA MET A 33 11.01 -4.00 3.94
C MET A 33 10.70 -3.03 2.80
N ILE A 34 9.45 -2.59 2.71
CA ILE A 34 8.96 -1.64 1.72
C ILE A 34 8.27 -0.49 2.45
N GLY A 35 8.79 0.73 2.31
CA GLY A 35 8.16 1.96 2.78
C GLY A 35 7.30 2.60 1.69
N LEU A 36 6.06 2.92 2.01
CA LEU A 36 5.08 3.49 1.09
C LEU A 36 4.64 4.86 1.58
N GLN A 37 4.82 5.88 0.74
CA GLN A 37 4.35 7.25 1.00
C GLN A 37 3.11 7.57 0.18
N GLU A 38 2.29 8.49 0.69
CA GLU A 38 1.07 8.93 0.02
C GLU A 38 0.08 7.79 -0.26
N VAL A 39 -0.07 6.94 0.77
CA VAL A 39 -1.04 5.85 0.80
C VAL A 39 -2.38 6.44 1.19
N ASN A 40 -3.34 6.37 0.28
CA ASN A 40 -4.65 6.96 0.41
C ASN A 40 -5.71 5.87 0.59
N GLN A 41 -6.75 6.20 1.35
CA GLN A 41 -8.00 5.44 1.47
C GLN A 41 -9.19 6.42 1.49
N LEU A 42 -10.35 5.99 1.02
CA LEU A 42 -11.56 6.82 0.96
C LEU A 42 -12.13 7.06 2.37
N ILE A 43 -12.47 8.31 2.70
CA ILE A 43 -13.06 8.66 4.00
C ILE A 43 -14.43 8.01 4.20
N VAL A 44 -15.19 7.84 3.11
CA VAL A 44 -16.57 7.34 3.16
C VAL A 44 -16.70 5.86 3.53
N GLU A 45 -15.61 5.09 3.43
CA GLU A 45 -15.64 3.67 3.74
C GLU A 45 -15.48 3.39 5.23
N GLU A 46 -15.99 2.25 5.67
CA GLU A 46 -15.78 1.75 7.02
C GLU A 46 -14.40 1.11 7.18
N TYR A 47 -13.88 1.14 8.41
CA TYR A 47 -12.63 0.47 8.76
C TYR A 47 -12.85 -1.05 8.83
N ILE A 48 -12.02 -1.80 8.10
CA ILE A 48 -12.01 -3.27 8.10
C ILE A 48 -10.99 -3.85 9.09
N TYR A 49 -9.97 -3.07 9.44
CA TYR A 49 -8.99 -3.32 10.49
C TYR A 49 -8.64 -2.00 11.19
N ILE A 50 -7.74 -2.04 12.19
CA ILE A 50 -7.26 -0.83 12.84
C ILE A 50 -6.69 0.17 11.81
N ASN A 51 -7.36 1.30 11.65
CA ASN A 51 -7.01 2.39 10.73
C ASN A 51 -6.99 2.04 9.22
N VAL A 52 -7.38 0.83 8.80
CA VAL A 52 -7.35 0.39 7.40
C VAL A 52 -8.77 0.25 6.85
N LYS A 53 -9.05 0.85 5.69
CA LYS A 53 -10.29 0.71 4.91
C LYS A 53 -10.07 -0.16 3.66
N SER A 54 -11.14 -0.63 3.02
CA SER A 54 -11.05 -1.51 1.85
C SER A 54 -10.33 -0.89 0.66
N SER A 55 -10.47 0.42 0.46
CA SER A 55 -9.79 1.22 -0.57
C SER A 55 -8.35 1.59 -0.22
N ASN A 56 -7.82 1.17 0.93
CA ASN A 56 -6.45 1.48 1.30
C ASN A 56 -5.48 0.90 0.27
N PHE A 57 -4.68 1.76 -0.35
CA PHE A 57 -3.77 1.34 -1.42
C PHE A 57 -2.77 0.28 -0.96
N ALA A 58 -2.22 0.39 0.25
CA ALA A 58 -1.26 -0.59 0.76
C ALA A 58 -1.92 -1.93 1.09
N TYR A 59 -3.18 -1.91 1.54
CA TYR A 59 -3.97 -3.13 1.72
C TYR A 59 -4.24 -3.84 0.38
N ILE A 60 -4.66 -3.09 -0.65
CA ILE A 60 -4.87 -3.64 -1.99
C ILE A 60 -3.57 -4.19 -2.56
N LEU A 61 -2.45 -3.46 -2.43
CA LEU A 61 -1.13 -3.92 -2.85
C LEU A 61 -0.76 -5.26 -2.19
N LEU A 62 -1.00 -5.39 -0.89
CA LEU A 62 -0.77 -6.65 -0.16
C LEU A 62 -1.64 -7.79 -0.72
N LYS A 63 -2.92 -7.53 -1.02
CA LYS A 63 -3.80 -8.54 -1.62
C LYS A 63 -3.41 -8.93 -3.04
N GLU A 64 -2.89 -8.01 -3.84
CA GLU A 64 -2.36 -8.35 -5.17
C GLU A 64 -1.05 -9.15 -5.09
N LEU A 65 -0.19 -8.86 -4.11
CA LEU A 65 0.99 -9.68 -3.82
C LEU A 65 0.60 -11.12 -3.44
N GLU A 66 -0.40 -11.29 -2.56
CA GLU A 66 -0.91 -12.60 -2.16
C GLU A 66 -1.39 -13.42 -3.37
N LYS A 67 -2.06 -12.78 -4.35
CA LYS A 67 -2.56 -13.44 -5.57
C LYS A 67 -1.44 -14.01 -6.45
N ILE A 68 -0.26 -13.39 -6.46
CA ILE A 68 0.90 -13.87 -7.21
C ILE A 68 1.82 -14.78 -6.38
N GLY A 69 1.36 -15.21 -5.19
CA GLY A 69 2.07 -16.15 -4.32
C GLY A 69 3.03 -15.50 -3.33
N VAL A 70 3.06 -14.17 -3.21
CA VAL A 70 3.89 -13.44 -2.26
C VAL A 70 3.07 -13.17 -1.00
N THR A 71 3.22 -14.03 0.02
CA THR A 71 2.36 -14.05 1.22
C THR A 71 3.08 -13.71 2.53
N GLU A 72 4.40 -13.50 2.48
CA GLU A 72 5.25 -13.28 3.67
C GLU A 72 5.17 -11.86 4.26
N TYR A 73 4.54 -10.91 3.54
CA TYR A 73 4.50 -9.51 3.98
C TYR A 73 3.39 -9.26 5.01
N THR A 74 3.74 -8.50 6.05
CA THR A 74 2.79 -7.90 6.99
C THR A 74 2.69 -6.39 6.76
N LEU A 75 1.48 -5.84 6.82
CA LEU A 75 1.20 -4.41 6.69
C LEU A 75 1.17 -3.71 8.06
N VAL A 76 1.86 -2.58 8.15
CA VAL A 76 1.74 -1.58 9.23
C VAL A 76 1.37 -0.24 8.61
N LEU A 77 0.27 0.36 9.06
CA LEU A 77 -0.21 1.68 8.60
C LEU A 77 -0.05 2.71 9.72
N GLY A 78 0.37 3.93 9.37
CA GLY A 78 0.50 5.03 10.32
C GLY A 78 0.35 6.41 9.68
N LEU A 79 0.23 7.44 10.52
CA LEU A 79 0.22 8.86 10.16
C LEU A 79 -0.84 9.23 9.12
N LEU A 80 -2.12 9.04 9.46
CA LEU A 80 -3.25 9.41 8.60
C LEU A 80 -3.65 10.87 8.83
N ASN A 81 -3.79 11.62 7.73
CA ASN A 81 -4.37 12.96 7.69
C ASN A 81 -5.45 13.01 6.61
N GLU A 82 -6.57 13.65 6.91
CA GLU A 82 -7.63 13.90 5.93
C GLU A 82 -7.19 14.93 4.87
N ILE A 83 -7.53 14.66 3.60
CA ILE A 83 -7.20 15.49 2.44
C ILE A 83 -8.42 15.67 1.56
N LYS A 84 -8.73 16.94 1.26
CA LYS A 84 -9.79 17.37 0.34
C LYS A 84 -11.18 16.79 0.70
N ASN A 85 -11.39 16.35 1.95
CA ASN A 85 -12.59 15.64 2.42
C ASN A 85 -12.95 14.40 1.58
N ILE A 86 -11.96 13.81 0.90
CA ILE A 86 -12.15 12.61 0.07
C ILE A 86 -11.29 11.47 0.59
N TYR A 87 -10.05 11.75 0.99
CA TYR A 87 -9.06 10.73 1.34
C TYR A 87 -8.49 10.91 2.75
N GLU A 88 -8.20 9.80 3.42
CA GLU A 88 -7.21 9.73 4.48
C GLU A 88 -5.87 9.34 3.86
N LYS A 89 -4.89 10.25 3.89
CA LYS A 89 -3.53 10.03 3.39
C LYS A 89 -2.60 9.69 4.53
N GLY A 90 -1.78 8.65 4.37
CA GLY A 90 -0.72 8.34 5.31
C GLY A 90 0.46 7.58 4.74
N LEU A 91 1.10 6.83 5.63
CA LEU A 91 2.33 6.08 5.41
C LEU A 91 2.09 4.62 5.75
N ALA A 92 2.64 3.71 4.94
CA ALA A 92 2.59 2.29 5.22
C ALA A 92 3.97 1.65 5.12
N ILE A 93 4.15 0.56 5.85
CA ILE A 93 5.33 -0.30 5.77
C ILE A 93 4.85 -1.73 5.52
N LEU A 94 5.40 -2.39 4.51
CA LEU A 94 5.33 -3.84 4.36
C LEU A 94 6.62 -4.46 4.88
N ILE A 95 6.51 -5.44 5.76
CA ILE A 95 7.65 -6.13 6.38
C ILE A 95 7.58 -7.61 6.00
N ASN A 96 8.64 -8.12 5.37
CA ASN A 96 8.78 -9.52 5.02
C ASN A 96 9.20 -10.31 6.28
N ARG A 97 8.53 -11.42 6.59
CA ARG A 97 8.78 -12.23 7.80
C ARG A 97 9.41 -13.57 7.48
#